data_AF-A0A5N4CFA0-F1
#
_entry.id   AF-A0A5N4CFA0-F1
#
_cell.length_a   1.000
_cell.length_b   1.000
_cell.length_c   1.000
_cell.angle_alpha   90.00
_cell.angle_beta   90.00
_cell.angle_gamma   90.00
#
_symmetry.space_group_name_H-M   'P 1'
#
loop_
_entity.id
_entity.type
_entity.pdbx_description
1 polymer ?
#
loop_
_entity_poly.entity_id
_entity_poly.type
_entity_poly.pdbx_seq_one_letter_code
_entity_poly.pdbx_strand_id
1 'polypeptide(L)'
;MRSLVPSNCQIFSVSGSTNVGDQLPTGQLSVVPWRRTGVKYTNNEAYFDVIEEIDAIIDKSGSTITAEIQGVIDACVKLTGMPDLTLSFMNPRLLDDVSFHPCVRFKRWESERILSFIPPDGNFRLLSYHVSAQNLVAIPVYVKHSISFRDSSSLGRFEITVGPKQTMGKTIEGVTVTSQMPKGVLNMSLTPSQGTHTFDPVTKMLSWDVGKINPQKLPSLKGTMSLQAGASKPDENPTINLQFKIQQLAISEAYEKKQKNYTVHNRISFQELELERGKARHLI
;
A
#
# COMPACT_ATOMS: atom_id res chain seq x y z
N MET A 1 29.31 -47.74 -33.19
CA MET A 1 29.28 -46.26 -33.28
C MET A 1 28.73 -45.73 -31.96
N ARG A 2 29.57 -44.99 -31.20
CA ARG A 2 29.34 -44.04 -30.06
C ARG A 2 28.01 -44.15 -29.25
N SER A 3 28.07 -44.53 -27.97
CA SER A 3 28.00 -43.69 -26.74
C SER A 3 26.78 -42.74 -26.67
N LEU A 4 25.94 -42.77 -25.63
CA LEU A 4 26.19 -42.20 -24.28
C LEU A 4 25.19 -42.77 -23.25
N VAL A 5 25.63 -42.89 -21.98
CA VAL A 5 24.88 -43.27 -20.77
C VAL A 5 25.31 -42.27 -19.65
N PRO A 6 24.71 -42.22 -18.44
CA PRO A 6 23.42 -41.67 -17.99
C PRO A 6 23.61 -40.59 -16.87
N SER A 7 22.55 -40.21 -16.15
CA SER A 7 22.70 -39.64 -14.79
C SER A 7 21.63 -40.15 -13.84
N ASN A 8 22.09 -40.80 -12.77
CA ASN A 8 21.36 -41.61 -11.79
C ASN A 8 20.52 -40.78 -10.81
N CYS A 9 19.34 -41.31 -10.47
CA CYS A 9 18.63 -40.99 -9.25
C CYS A 9 19.14 -41.92 -8.14
N GLN A 10 19.71 -41.37 -7.06
CA GLN A 10 20.08 -42.15 -5.86
C GLN A 10 19.21 -41.71 -4.69
N ILE A 11 18.37 -42.63 -4.22
CA ILE A 11 17.68 -42.57 -2.92
C ILE A 11 18.69 -42.99 -1.85
N PHE A 12 18.86 -42.19 -0.80
CA PHE A 12 19.58 -42.63 0.39
C PHE A 12 18.61 -42.77 1.57
N SER A 13 18.35 -44.03 1.94
CA SER A 13 17.88 -44.40 3.27
C SER A 13 19.06 -44.33 4.25
N VAL A 14 18.94 -43.58 5.34
CA VAL A 14 19.96 -43.57 6.41
C VAL A 14 19.40 -44.24 7.65
N SER A 15 19.92 -45.44 7.92
CA SER A 15 19.77 -46.18 9.17
C SER A 15 21.07 -46.10 9.99
N GLY A 16 20.99 -45.58 11.21
CA GLY A 16 21.84 -45.93 12.37
C GLY A 16 23.28 -45.41 12.43
N SER A 17 23.51 -44.43 13.30
CA SER A 17 24.33 -44.50 14.53
C SER A 17 24.97 -43.15 14.85
N THR A 18 24.77 -42.73 16.10
CA THR A 18 25.16 -41.44 16.67
C THR A 18 26.66 -41.42 16.95
N ASN A 19 27.40 -40.51 16.33
CA ASN A 19 28.67 -40.01 16.84
C ASN A 19 28.73 -38.50 16.54
N VAL A 20 28.55 -37.69 17.58
CA VAL A 20 28.52 -36.23 17.50
C VAL A 20 29.96 -35.72 17.53
N GLY A 21 30.42 -35.18 16.40
CA GLY A 21 31.58 -34.31 16.35
C GLY A 21 31.10 -32.89 16.09
N ASP A 22 31.38 -31.95 17.01
CA ASP A 22 30.91 -30.55 16.97
C ASP A 22 31.56 -29.68 15.86
N GLN A 23 32.25 -30.29 14.89
CA GLN A 23 32.94 -29.55 13.85
C GLN A 23 32.76 -30.20 12.48
N LEU A 24 31.86 -29.61 11.69
CA LEU A 24 31.67 -29.96 10.28
C LEU A 24 32.87 -29.47 9.45
N PRO A 25 33.32 -30.23 8.42
CA PRO A 25 34.42 -29.82 7.55
C PRO A 25 34.13 -28.50 6.83
N THR A 26 35.11 -27.60 6.79
CA THR A 26 35.09 -26.38 5.98
C THR A 26 34.98 -26.73 4.50
N GLY A 27 33.77 -26.69 3.96
CA GLY A 27 33.50 -27.06 2.56
C GLY A 27 32.11 -27.60 2.28
N GLN A 28 31.29 -27.90 3.31
CA GLN A 28 29.87 -28.18 3.08
C GLN A 28 29.12 -26.90 2.68
N LEU A 29 28.44 -26.96 1.53
CA LEU A 29 27.40 -26.01 1.16
C LEU A 29 26.46 -25.88 2.37
N SER A 30 26.22 -24.66 2.85
CA SER A 30 25.22 -24.45 3.91
C SER A 30 23.91 -25.09 3.46
N VAL A 31 23.25 -25.85 4.35
CA VAL A 31 21.90 -26.40 4.11
C VAL A 31 20.90 -25.28 3.75
N VAL A 32 21.27 -24.04 4.05
CA VAL A 32 20.56 -22.81 3.78
C VAL A 32 21.25 -22.07 2.62
N PRO A 33 20.75 -22.15 1.38
CA PRO A 33 21.45 -21.65 0.19
C PRO A 33 21.58 -20.12 0.13
N TRP A 34 20.74 -19.39 0.88
CA TRP A 34 20.71 -17.91 0.89
C TRP A 34 21.53 -17.26 2.01
N ARG A 35 22.15 -18.03 2.93
CA ARG A 35 22.94 -17.47 4.03
C ARG A 35 24.27 -18.21 4.20
N ARG A 36 25.38 -17.46 4.11
CA ARG A 36 26.74 -17.98 4.33
C ARG A 36 27.03 -18.18 5.81
N THR A 37 27.78 -19.21 6.15
CA THR A 37 28.32 -19.42 7.51
C THR A 37 29.40 -18.40 7.84
N GLY A 38 29.53 -18.03 9.12
CA GLY A 38 30.63 -17.18 9.61
C GLY A 38 30.46 -15.68 9.42
N VAL A 39 29.28 -15.20 9.01
CA VAL A 39 28.94 -13.77 9.01
C VAL A 39 29.10 -13.19 10.41
N LYS A 40 29.77 -12.03 10.55
CA LYS A 40 30.01 -11.34 11.82
C LYS A 40 29.69 -9.86 11.69
N TYR A 41 28.96 -9.34 12.66
CA TYR A 41 28.70 -7.90 12.84
C TYR A 41 29.15 -7.47 14.24
N THR A 42 29.63 -6.23 14.35
CA THR A 42 29.96 -5.62 15.65
C THR A 42 28.70 -5.38 16.47
N ASN A 43 27.63 -4.91 15.81
CA ASN A 43 26.31 -4.71 16.38
C ASN A 43 25.31 -5.60 15.64
N ASN A 44 24.58 -6.43 16.38
CA ASN A 44 23.55 -7.30 15.81
C ASN A 44 22.23 -6.55 15.76
N GLU A 45 21.78 -6.23 14.57
CA GLU A 45 20.54 -5.50 14.32
C GLU A 45 19.75 -6.16 13.19
N ALA A 46 18.43 -6.16 13.31
CA ALA A 46 17.55 -6.57 12.23
C ALA A 46 16.47 -5.51 12.12
N TYR A 47 16.14 -5.07 10.92
CA TYR A 47 15.04 -4.18 10.59
C TYR A 47 13.98 -4.85 9.71
N PHE A 48 12.72 -4.45 9.84
CA PHE A 48 11.53 -4.92 9.17
C PHE A 48 10.65 -3.68 8.99
N ASP A 49 10.45 -3.29 7.75
CA ASP A 49 9.64 -2.15 7.36
C ASP A 49 8.38 -2.72 6.70
N VAL A 50 7.23 -2.40 7.28
CA VAL A 50 5.91 -2.73 6.69
C VAL A 50 5.49 -1.53 5.86
N ILE A 51 5.31 -1.75 4.57
CA ILE A 51 4.93 -0.73 3.59
C ILE A 51 3.61 -1.19 3.00
N GLU A 52 2.61 -0.34 3.12
CA GLU A 52 1.27 -0.58 2.57
C GLU A 52 0.91 0.51 1.57
N GLU A 53 0.16 0.10 0.56
CA GLU A 53 -0.50 0.94 -0.41
C GLU A 53 -2.00 0.67 -0.37
N ILE A 54 -2.78 1.74 -0.21
CA ILE A 54 -4.23 1.68 -0.25
C ILE A 54 -4.73 2.29 -1.55
N ASP A 55 -5.50 1.48 -2.25
CA ASP A 55 -6.34 1.90 -3.36
C ASP A 55 -7.80 1.84 -2.92
N ALA A 56 -8.49 2.97 -2.98
CA ALA A 56 -9.89 3.05 -2.60
C ALA A 56 -10.69 3.97 -3.52
N ILE A 57 -11.93 3.57 -3.77
CA ILE A 57 -12.96 4.36 -4.45
C ILE A 57 -14.03 4.73 -3.43
N ILE A 58 -14.21 6.04 -3.21
CA ILE A 58 -15.20 6.57 -2.29
C ILE A 58 -16.27 7.34 -3.08
N ASP A 59 -17.53 7.08 -2.76
CA ASP A 59 -18.67 7.76 -3.37
C ASP A 59 -18.81 9.22 -2.92
N LYS A 60 -19.74 9.97 -3.53
CA LYS A 60 -20.02 11.36 -3.14
C LYS A 60 -20.59 11.53 -1.71
N SER A 61 -21.18 10.48 -1.13
CA SER A 61 -21.74 10.47 0.22
C SER A 61 -20.68 10.20 1.31
N GLY A 62 -19.48 9.76 0.91
CA GLY A 62 -18.40 9.36 1.81
C GLY A 62 -18.39 7.86 2.15
N SER A 63 -19.19 7.06 1.44
CA SER A 63 -19.26 5.60 1.53
C SER A 63 -18.17 4.97 0.66
N THR A 64 -17.47 3.99 1.21
CA THR A 64 -16.45 3.21 0.48
C THR A 64 -17.14 2.26 -0.49
N ILE A 65 -16.81 2.35 -1.77
CA ILE A 65 -17.30 1.44 -2.82
C ILE A 65 -16.34 0.26 -2.95
N THR A 66 -15.04 0.55 -3.09
CA THR A 66 -13.97 -0.44 -3.06
C THR A 66 -12.82 0.08 -2.22
N ALA A 67 -12.13 -0.83 -1.55
CA ALA A 67 -10.87 -0.55 -0.88
C ALA A 67 -10.05 -1.83 -0.81
N GLU A 68 -8.82 -1.75 -1.27
CA GLU A 68 -7.84 -2.84 -1.21
C GLU A 68 -6.54 -2.32 -0.62
N ILE A 69 -5.80 -3.22 0.04
CA ILE A 69 -4.48 -2.91 0.56
C ILE A 69 -3.48 -3.89 -0.04
N GLN A 70 -2.42 -3.36 -0.63
CA GLN A 70 -1.26 -4.13 -1.03
C GLN A 70 -0.14 -3.84 -0.04
N GLY A 71 0.46 -4.89 0.51
CA GLY A 71 1.47 -4.77 1.55
C GLY A 71 2.74 -5.52 1.19
N VAL A 72 3.88 -4.98 1.62
CA VAL A 72 5.17 -5.65 1.57
C VAL A 72 5.90 -5.49 2.90
N ILE A 73 6.66 -6.52 3.27
CA ILE A 73 7.57 -6.46 4.41
C ILE A 73 8.98 -6.57 3.87
N ASP A 74 9.71 -5.46 3.89
CA ASP A 74 11.12 -5.41 3.54
C ASP A 74 11.95 -5.53 4.82
N ALA A 75 13.05 -6.26 4.77
CA ALA A 75 13.88 -6.56 5.92
C ALA A 75 15.34 -6.15 5.66
N CYS A 76 15.99 -5.59 6.67
CA CYS A 76 17.43 -5.32 6.70
C CYS A 76 18.07 -6.07 7.86
N VAL A 77 18.67 -7.23 7.61
CA VAL A 77 19.19 -8.11 8.66
C VAL A 77 20.71 -8.09 8.70
N LYS A 78 21.28 -7.61 9.80
CA LYS A 78 22.71 -7.61 10.11
C LYS A 78 22.96 -8.39 11.40
N LEU A 79 22.88 -9.71 11.30
CA LEU A 79 23.01 -10.62 12.43
C LEU A 79 24.20 -11.58 12.24
N THR A 80 24.94 -11.83 13.31
CA THR A 80 26.08 -12.75 13.30
C THR A 80 25.62 -14.20 13.24
N GLY A 81 26.36 -15.05 12.50
CA GLY A 81 26.11 -16.49 12.42
C GLY A 81 24.88 -16.88 11.61
N MET A 82 24.15 -17.89 12.11
CA MET A 82 22.96 -18.48 11.50
C MET A 82 21.73 -18.27 12.39
N PRO A 83 21.18 -17.04 12.48
CA PRO A 83 20.04 -16.74 13.34
C PRO A 83 18.78 -17.41 12.78
N ASP A 84 17.97 -17.98 13.67
CA ASP A 84 16.63 -18.47 13.36
C ASP A 84 15.61 -17.47 13.93
N LEU A 85 14.93 -16.76 13.04
CA LEU A 85 13.98 -15.72 13.41
C LEU A 85 12.56 -16.25 13.37
N THR A 86 11.76 -15.74 14.29
CA THR A 86 10.32 -15.98 14.34
C THR A 86 9.60 -14.64 14.38
N LEU A 87 8.63 -14.44 13.47
CA LEU A 87 7.78 -13.25 13.39
C LEU A 87 6.31 -13.67 13.42
N SER A 88 5.52 -12.99 14.24
CA SER A 88 4.10 -13.24 14.43
C SER A 88 3.28 -11.99 14.09
N PHE A 89 2.12 -12.21 13.50
CA PHE A 89 1.13 -11.18 13.22
C PHE A 89 0.05 -11.16 14.30
N MET A 90 -0.53 -10.00 14.57
CA MET A 90 -1.71 -9.90 15.44
C MET A 90 -2.91 -10.60 14.80
N ASN A 91 -3.13 -10.29 13.52
CA ASN A 91 -4.25 -10.78 12.76
C ASN A 91 -3.76 -11.38 11.43
N PRO A 92 -3.09 -12.54 11.45
CA PRO A 92 -2.58 -13.18 10.24
C PRO A 92 -3.68 -13.57 9.25
N ARG A 93 -4.94 -13.62 9.69
CA ARG A 93 -6.13 -13.90 8.86
C ARG A 93 -6.48 -12.77 7.90
N LEU A 94 -5.92 -11.57 8.09
CA LEU A 94 -6.14 -10.44 7.18
C LEU A 94 -5.24 -10.51 5.94
N LEU A 95 -4.21 -11.37 5.95
CA LEU A 95 -3.23 -11.50 4.88
C LEU A 95 -3.71 -12.57 3.88
N ASP A 96 -4.15 -12.10 2.71
CA ASP A 96 -4.49 -12.90 1.55
C ASP A 96 -3.36 -12.87 0.51
N ASP A 97 -3.37 -13.84 -0.41
CA ASP A 97 -2.44 -13.96 -1.54
C ASP A 97 -0.95 -13.73 -1.19
N VAL A 98 -0.55 -14.25 -0.03
CA VAL A 98 0.78 -14.00 0.53
C VAL A 98 1.85 -14.72 -0.30
N SER A 99 2.82 -13.94 -0.79
CA SER A 99 4.01 -14.45 -1.47
C SER A 99 5.23 -14.33 -0.58
N PHE A 100 5.90 -15.44 -0.30
CA PHE A 100 7.02 -15.51 0.64
C PHE A 100 8.37 -15.50 -0.07
N HIS A 101 9.37 -14.92 0.60
CA HIS A 101 10.76 -15.21 0.28
C HIS A 101 11.06 -16.70 0.53
N PRO A 102 11.92 -17.35 -0.28
CA PRO A 102 12.30 -18.76 -0.10
C PRO A 102 12.86 -19.14 1.27
N CYS A 103 13.25 -18.15 2.08
CA CYS A 103 13.78 -18.38 3.42
C CYS A 103 12.71 -18.78 4.44
N VAL A 104 11.43 -18.57 4.13
CA VAL A 104 10.30 -18.86 5.01
C VAL A 104 9.94 -20.33 4.97
N ARG A 105 9.79 -20.92 6.15
CA ARG A 105 9.31 -22.30 6.33
C ARG A 105 7.79 -22.36 6.13
N PHE A 106 7.35 -22.53 4.88
CA PHE A 106 5.92 -22.51 4.51
C PHE A 106 5.04 -23.43 5.38
N LYS A 107 5.48 -24.67 5.66
CA LYS A 107 4.70 -25.62 6.49
C LYS A 107 4.32 -25.06 7.86
N ARG A 108 5.20 -24.26 8.47
CA ARG A 108 4.95 -23.66 9.79
C ARG A 108 4.00 -22.47 9.69
N TRP A 109 4.08 -21.70 8.62
CA TRP A 109 3.08 -20.67 8.31
C TRP A 109 1.69 -21.30 8.10
N GLU A 110 1.63 -22.39 7.36
CA GLU A 110 0.39 -23.11 7.05
C GLU A 110 -0.29 -23.71 8.31
N SER A 111 0.49 -24.24 9.26
CA SER A 111 -0.04 -24.84 10.49
C SER A 111 -0.30 -23.83 11.62
N GLU A 112 0.64 -22.92 11.85
CA GLU A 112 0.67 -22.07 13.06
C GLU A 112 0.41 -20.60 12.77
N ARG A 113 0.40 -20.18 11.48
CA ARG A 113 0.42 -18.76 11.08
C ARG A 113 1.59 -17.97 11.69
N ILE A 114 2.72 -18.66 11.87
CA ILE A 114 3.98 -18.11 12.38
C ILE A 114 5.00 -18.11 11.25
N LEU A 115 5.63 -16.95 10.99
CA LEU A 115 6.77 -16.87 10.09
C LEU A 115 8.02 -17.32 10.81
N SER A 116 8.68 -18.33 10.26
CA SER A 116 9.93 -18.86 10.79
C SER A 116 10.93 -19.03 9.65
N PHE A 117 12.12 -18.45 9.80
CA PHE A 117 13.09 -18.35 8.73
C PHE A 117 14.51 -18.09 9.25
N ILE A 118 15.49 -18.56 8.49
CA ILE A 118 16.87 -18.09 8.59
C ILE A 118 17.02 -16.99 7.53
N PRO A 119 17.17 -15.70 7.87
CA PRO A 119 17.15 -14.61 6.90
C PRO A 119 18.41 -14.59 6.01
N PRO A 120 18.28 -14.15 4.74
CA PRO A 120 19.41 -13.62 3.99
C PRO A 120 20.14 -12.50 4.75
N ASP A 121 21.36 -12.21 4.33
CA ASP A 121 22.15 -11.14 4.90
C ASP A 121 21.90 -9.81 4.17
N GLY A 122 21.77 -8.71 4.92
CA GLY A 122 21.47 -7.39 4.36
C GLY A 122 19.99 -7.18 4.04
N ASN A 123 19.71 -6.48 2.93
CA ASN A 123 18.36 -6.06 2.54
C ASN A 123 17.68 -7.10 1.65
N PHE A 124 16.44 -7.48 1.96
CA PHE A 124 15.63 -8.37 1.13
C PHE A 124 14.12 -8.16 1.39
N ARG A 125 13.27 -8.50 0.43
CA ARG A 125 11.82 -8.58 0.63
C ARG A 125 11.48 -9.89 1.32
N LEU A 126 10.90 -9.84 2.52
CA LEU A 126 10.50 -11.02 3.28
C LEU A 126 9.20 -11.61 2.72
N LEU A 127 8.21 -10.78 2.43
CA LEU A 127 6.95 -11.19 1.83
C LEU A 127 6.20 -10.01 1.20
N SER A 128 5.21 -10.33 0.37
CA SER A 128 4.13 -9.44 -0.04
C SER A 128 2.78 -10.08 0.27
N TYR A 129 1.76 -9.26 0.49
CA TYR A 129 0.41 -9.69 0.83
C TYR A 129 -0.62 -8.73 0.26
N HIS A 130 -1.86 -9.21 0.19
CA HIS A 130 -3.05 -8.42 -0.08
C HIS A 130 -3.97 -8.48 1.14
N VAL A 131 -4.76 -7.43 1.35
CA VAL A 131 -5.87 -7.46 2.33
C VAL A 131 -7.16 -7.31 1.55
N SER A 132 -8.00 -8.35 1.57
CA SER A 132 -9.26 -8.39 0.83
C SER A 132 -10.23 -7.27 1.24
N ALA A 133 -10.94 -6.74 0.24
CA ALA A 133 -12.01 -5.75 0.38
C ALA A 133 -13.22 -6.22 1.22
N GLN A 134 -13.31 -7.52 1.52
CA GLN A 134 -14.31 -8.07 2.43
C GLN A 134 -14.09 -7.64 3.88
N ASN A 135 -12.87 -7.23 4.22
CA ASN A 135 -12.55 -6.58 5.48
C ASN A 135 -12.85 -5.08 5.37
N LEU A 136 -13.46 -4.49 6.40
CA LEU A 136 -13.70 -3.05 6.43
C LEU A 136 -12.37 -2.31 6.52
N VAL A 137 -11.84 -1.88 5.37
CA VAL A 137 -10.61 -1.09 5.30
C VAL A 137 -10.85 0.29 5.91
N ALA A 138 -10.04 0.62 6.91
CA ALA A 138 -10.11 1.88 7.60
C ALA A 138 -9.56 3.03 6.73
N ILE A 139 -10.45 3.80 6.10
CA ILE A 139 -10.04 4.92 5.24
C ILE A 139 -9.51 6.07 6.11
N PRO A 140 -8.24 6.48 5.96
CA PRO A 140 -7.60 7.42 6.88
C PRO A 140 -7.94 8.89 6.62
N VAL A 141 -8.52 9.20 5.46
CA VAL A 141 -8.78 10.57 4.99
C VAL A 141 -10.19 10.69 4.43
N TYR A 142 -10.77 11.87 4.52
CA TYR A 142 -12.01 12.20 3.84
C TYR A 142 -11.87 13.50 3.07
N VAL A 143 -12.68 13.66 2.03
CA VAL A 143 -12.82 14.90 1.28
C VAL A 143 -14.26 15.37 1.38
N LYS A 144 -14.47 16.55 1.96
CA LYS A 144 -15.73 17.29 1.83
C LYS A 144 -15.65 18.10 0.55
N HIS A 145 -16.64 17.96 -0.32
CA HIS A 145 -16.69 18.67 -1.60
C HIS A 145 -18.03 19.39 -1.78
N SER A 146 -17.98 20.50 -2.51
CA SER A 146 -19.14 21.25 -2.99
C SER A 146 -18.76 21.81 -4.36
N ILE A 147 -18.98 20.98 -5.38
CA ILE A 147 -18.69 21.30 -6.78
C ILE A 147 -20.03 21.45 -7.49
N SER A 148 -20.23 22.59 -8.15
CA SER A 148 -21.45 22.86 -8.89
C SER A 148 -21.18 23.61 -10.18
N PHE A 149 -21.84 23.15 -11.24
CA PHE A 149 -21.94 23.79 -12.53
C PHE A 149 -23.37 24.31 -12.64
N ARG A 150 -23.54 25.60 -12.96
CA ARG A 150 -24.86 26.23 -13.10
C ARG A 150 -25.22 26.32 -14.58
N ASP A 151 -26.44 25.92 -14.93
CA ASP A 151 -26.95 26.01 -16.29
C ASP A 151 -26.95 27.46 -16.76
N SER A 152 -26.55 27.69 -18.01
CA SER A 152 -26.50 29.01 -18.65
C SER A 152 -25.60 30.04 -17.95
N SER A 153 -24.77 29.62 -16.99
CA SER A 153 -23.79 30.47 -16.34
C SER A 153 -22.39 30.17 -16.87
N SER A 154 -21.62 31.22 -17.13
CA SER A 154 -20.18 31.11 -17.40
C SER A 154 -19.36 30.87 -16.12
N LEU A 155 -20.00 30.68 -14.96
CA LEU A 155 -19.34 30.50 -13.66
C LEU A 155 -19.84 29.25 -12.93
N GLY A 156 -18.90 28.42 -12.49
CA GLY A 156 -19.10 27.31 -11.56
C GLY A 156 -18.47 27.59 -10.20
N ARG A 157 -18.81 26.78 -9.20
CA ARG A 157 -18.21 26.82 -7.86
C ARG A 157 -17.42 25.55 -7.61
N PHE A 158 -16.21 25.69 -7.07
CA PHE A 158 -15.35 24.58 -6.69
C PHE A 158 -14.88 24.76 -5.26
N GLU A 159 -15.29 23.86 -4.37
CA GLU A 159 -14.83 23.85 -2.99
C GLU A 159 -14.52 22.42 -2.54
N ILE A 160 -13.32 22.23 -2.00
CA ILE A 160 -12.90 20.98 -1.38
C ILE A 160 -12.23 21.25 -0.04
N THR A 161 -12.38 20.33 0.91
CA THR A 161 -11.71 20.34 2.21
C THR A 161 -11.27 18.93 2.53
N VAL A 162 -9.98 18.74 2.79
CA VAL A 162 -9.40 17.44 3.12
C VAL A 162 -9.23 17.34 4.63
N GLY A 163 -9.62 16.22 5.22
CA GLY A 163 -9.49 16.00 6.66
C GLY A 163 -9.13 14.56 7.03
N PRO A 164 -8.63 14.35 8.26
CA PRO A 164 -8.36 13.02 8.80
C PRO A 164 -9.67 12.30 9.15
N LYS A 165 -9.76 11.00 8.88
CA LYS A 165 -10.88 10.12 9.28
C LYS A 165 -10.40 9.09 10.31
N GLN A 166 -9.77 7.99 9.88
CA GLN A 166 -9.26 6.94 10.76
C GLN A 166 -7.72 6.86 10.71
N THR A 167 -7.04 7.84 11.32
CA THR A 167 -5.56 7.91 11.30
C THR A 167 -4.88 7.38 12.55
N MET A 168 -5.63 6.94 13.56
CA MET A 168 -5.11 6.52 14.88
C MET A 168 -4.19 7.58 15.52
N GLY A 169 -4.50 8.87 15.31
CA GLY A 169 -3.72 10.00 15.79
C GLY A 169 -2.41 10.27 15.03
N LYS A 170 -2.13 9.51 13.97
CA LYS A 170 -0.94 9.71 13.13
C LYS A 170 -1.14 10.90 12.19
N THR A 171 -0.01 11.54 11.89
CA THR A 171 0.05 12.66 10.95
C THR A 171 -0.07 12.15 9.52
N ILE A 172 -0.88 12.84 8.72
CA ILE A 172 -0.93 12.66 7.27
C ILE A 172 -0.08 13.74 6.61
N GLU A 173 0.83 13.35 5.74
CA GLU A 173 1.78 14.23 5.06
C GLU A 173 1.92 13.87 3.58
N GLY A 174 2.64 14.71 2.82
CA GLY A 174 2.79 14.53 1.37
C GLY A 174 1.44 14.52 0.65
N VAL A 175 0.49 15.31 1.14
CA VAL A 175 -0.88 15.31 0.63
C VAL A 175 -0.95 16.11 -0.67
N THR A 176 -1.34 15.45 -1.75
CA THR A 176 -1.55 16.08 -3.06
C THR A 176 -2.92 15.70 -3.59
N VAL A 177 -3.68 16.69 -4.04
CA VAL A 177 -4.98 16.51 -4.67
C VAL A 177 -4.84 16.77 -6.16
N THR A 178 -5.34 15.87 -7.00
CA THR A 178 -5.42 16.10 -8.45
C THR A 178 -6.82 15.82 -8.96
N SER A 179 -7.30 16.66 -9.88
CA SER A 179 -8.63 16.49 -10.46
C SER A 179 -8.62 16.91 -11.92
N GLN A 180 -9.10 16.01 -12.78
CA GLN A 180 -9.22 16.25 -14.21
C GLN A 180 -10.55 16.96 -14.48
N MET A 181 -10.48 18.23 -14.85
CA MET A 181 -11.66 19.05 -15.06
C MET A 181 -12.35 18.74 -16.40
N PRO A 182 -13.69 18.93 -16.49
CA PRO A 182 -14.41 18.83 -17.75
C PRO A 182 -13.88 19.81 -18.79
N LYS A 183 -13.98 19.44 -20.08
CA LYS A 183 -13.46 20.26 -21.20
C LYS A 183 -13.99 21.69 -21.24
N GLY A 184 -15.23 21.90 -20.75
CA GLY A 184 -15.86 23.22 -20.67
C GLY A 184 -15.23 24.19 -19.66
N VAL A 185 -14.39 23.71 -18.74
CA VAL A 185 -13.66 24.58 -17.78
C VAL A 185 -12.50 25.26 -18.49
N LEU A 186 -12.55 26.59 -18.58
CA LEU A 186 -11.52 27.41 -19.22
C LEU A 186 -10.41 27.81 -18.25
N ASN A 187 -10.79 28.21 -17.03
CA ASN A 187 -9.86 28.62 -15.99
C ASN A 187 -10.47 28.40 -14.59
N MET A 188 -9.65 28.44 -13.54
CA MET A 188 -10.09 28.37 -12.15
C MET A 188 -9.46 29.50 -11.33
N SER A 189 -10.28 30.22 -10.56
CA SER A 189 -9.82 31.23 -9.60
C SER A 189 -10.03 30.67 -8.20
N LEU A 190 -9.01 30.00 -7.67
CA LEU A 190 -9.08 29.29 -6.39
C LEU A 190 -8.15 29.91 -5.35
N THR A 191 -8.57 29.85 -4.09
CA THR A 191 -7.80 30.30 -2.94
C THR A 191 -7.57 29.10 -2.00
N PRO A 192 -6.32 28.60 -1.88
CA PRO A 192 -5.98 27.58 -0.91
C PRO A 192 -5.90 28.19 0.49
N SER A 193 -6.43 27.51 1.51
CA SER A 193 -6.17 27.87 2.91
C SER A 193 -4.80 27.40 3.40
N GLN A 194 -4.17 26.49 2.65
CA GLN A 194 -2.85 25.91 2.87
C GLN A 194 -2.31 25.34 1.55
N GLY A 195 -0.99 25.45 1.35
CA GLY A 195 -0.31 24.86 0.20
C GLY A 195 -0.45 25.71 -1.07
N THR A 196 -0.08 25.13 -2.22
CA THR A 196 -0.09 25.79 -3.52
C THR A 196 -0.88 24.97 -4.52
N HIS A 197 -1.54 25.63 -5.47
CA HIS A 197 -2.30 24.96 -6.52
C HIS A 197 -1.88 25.48 -7.89
N THR A 198 -2.05 24.64 -8.89
CA THR A 198 -1.88 24.96 -10.30
C THR A 198 -3.05 24.38 -11.08
N PHE A 199 -3.50 25.11 -12.09
CA PHE A 199 -4.47 24.62 -13.06
C PHE A 199 -3.88 24.80 -14.46
N ASP A 200 -3.76 23.70 -15.19
CA ASP A 200 -3.34 23.73 -16.58
C ASP A 200 -4.59 23.79 -17.49
N PRO A 201 -4.86 24.91 -18.18
CA PRO A 201 -6.03 25.05 -19.04
C PRO A 201 -5.95 24.21 -20.32
N VAL A 202 -4.78 23.66 -20.68
CA VAL A 202 -4.60 22.80 -21.85
C VAL A 202 -4.96 21.36 -21.50
N THR A 203 -4.30 20.78 -20.50
CA THR A 203 -4.59 19.41 -20.04
C THR A 203 -5.87 19.33 -19.22
N LYS A 204 -6.40 20.47 -18.74
CA LYS A 204 -7.54 20.58 -17.80
C LYS A 204 -7.25 19.93 -16.44
N MET A 205 -5.98 19.82 -16.06
CA MET A 205 -5.58 19.21 -14.79
C MET A 205 -5.44 20.27 -13.69
N LEU A 206 -6.22 20.11 -12.61
CA LEU A 206 -6.00 20.80 -11.35
C LEU A 206 -5.06 19.96 -10.48
N SER A 207 -4.03 20.58 -9.94
CA SER A 207 -3.13 19.99 -8.95
C SER A 207 -3.02 20.91 -7.74
N TRP A 208 -3.17 20.37 -6.53
CA TRP A 208 -3.04 21.08 -5.27
C TRP A 208 -2.12 20.32 -4.34
N ASP A 209 -0.95 20.91 -4.07
CA ASP A 209 0.00 20.42 -3.08
C ASP A 209 -0.34 21.02 -1.71
N VAL A 210 -0.87 20.17 -0.83
CA VAL A 210 -1.33 20.54 0.52
C VAL A 210 -0.20 20.46 1.53
N GLY A 211 0.74 19.52 1.35
CA GLY A 211 1.75 19.16 2.35
C GLY A 211 1.19 18.32 3.50
N LYS A 212 1.20 18.86 4.72
CA LYS A 212 0.82 18.14 5.95
C LYS A 212 -0.54 18.57 6.50
N ILE A 213 -1.40 17.63 6.86
CA ILE A 213 -2.73 17.95 7.43
C ILE A 213 -2.61 18.28 8.92
N ASN A 214 -3.11 19.46 9.29
CA ASN A 214 -3.28 19.89 10.67
C ASN A 214 -4.76 19.74 11.08
N PRO A 215 -5.11 18.85 12.04
CA PRO A 215 -6.50 18.63 12.45
C PRO A 215 -7.21 19.88 12.98
N GLN A 216 -6.47 20.84 13.57
CA GLN A 216 -7.01 22.08 14.12
C GLN A 216 -7.41 23.09 13.03
N LYS A 217 -6.79 23.01 11.85
CA LYS A 217 -7.06 23.90 10.72
C LYS A 217 -7.01 23.07 9.44
N LEU A 218 -8.17 22.53 9.05
CA LEU A 218 -8.28 21.66 7.89
C LEU A 218 -7.92 22.41 6.60
N PRO A 219 -7.10 21.82 5.72
CA PRO A 219 -6.78 22.40 4.43
C PRO A 219 -8.01 22.38 3.52
N SER A 220 -8.23 23.49 2.82
CA SER A 220 -9.30 23.67 1.86
C SER A 220 -8.84 24.44 0.64
N LEU A 221 -9.49 24.20 -0.49
CA LEU A 221 -9.29 24.91 -1.74
C LEU A 221 -10.67 25.34 -2.25
N LYS A 222 -10.90 26.64 -2.34
CA LYS A 222 -12.23 27.21 -2.63
C LYS A 222 -12.15 28.30 -3.68
N GLY A 223 -13.16 28.39 -4.54
CA GLY A 223 -13.28 29.48 -5.49
C GLY A 223 -14.24 29.19 -6.63
N THR A 224 -13.99 29.84 -7.77
CA THR A 224 -14.85 29.78 -8.95
C THR A 224 -14.15 29.14 -10.14
N MET A 225 -14.95 28.52 -11.01
CA MET A 225 -14.52 27.97 -12.29
C MET A 225 -15.12 28.81 -13.40
N SER A 226 -14.31 29.27 -14.35
CA SER A 226 -14.79 29.91 -15.56
C SER A 226 -15.13 28.85 -16.60
N LEU A 227 -16.37 28.86 -17.07
CA LEU A 227 -16.91 27.91 -18.04
C LEU A 227 -17.06 28.57 -19.41
N GLN A 228 -16.91 27.78 -20.46
CA GLN A 228 -17.21 28.21 -21.81
C GLN A 228 -18.70 28.59 -21.92
N ALA A 229 -18.99 29.74 -22.53
CA ALA A 229 -20.36 30.21 -22.73
C ALA A 229 -21.16 29.18 -23.54
N GLY A 230 -22.35 28.82 -23.04
CA GLY A 230 -23.22 27.81 -23.67
C GLY A 230 -22.77 26.37 -23.48
N ALA A 231 -21.75 26.10 -22.65
CA ALA A 231 -21.40 24.73 -22.28
C ALA A 231 -22.55 24.08 -21.51
N SER A 232 -22.90 22.85 -21.87
CA SER A 232 -23.79 22.03 -21.07
C SER A 232 -23.14 21.71 -19.73
N LYS A 233 -23.95 21.64 -18.68
CA LYS A 233 -23.53 21.10 -17.41
C LYS A 233 -22.99 19.67 -17.64
N PRO A 234 -21.84 19.30 -17.05
CA PRO A 234 -21.36 17.92 -17.05
C PRO A 234 -22.36 16.99 -16.34
N ASP A 235 -22.50 15.77 -16.85
CA ASP A 235 -23.38 14.76 -16.25
C ASP A 235 -22.97 14.44 -14.81
N GLU A 236 -21.66 14.41 -14.55
CA GLU A 236 -21.06 14.12 -13.24
C GLU A 236 -19.99 15.14 -12.85
N ASN A 237 -19.78 15.29 -11.54
CA ASN A 237 -18.67 16.08 -11.03
C ASN A 237 -17.32 15.39 -11.30
N PRO A 238 -16.23 16.16 -11.49
CA PRO A 238 -14.92 15.57 -11.75
C PRO A 238 -14.42 14.74 -10.56
N THR A 239 -13.76 13.64 -10.86
CA THR A 239 -13.09 12.78 -9.87
C THR A 239 -12.01 13.57 -9.13
N ILE A 240 -11.91 13.36 -7.81
CA ILE A 240 -10.83 13.92 -6.98
C ILE A 240 -9.90 12.77 -6.61
N ASN A 241 -8.65 12.83 -7.08
CA ASN A 241 -7.61 11.88 -6.69
C ASN A 241 -6.79 12.51 -5.56
N LEU A 242 -6.43 11.71 -4.57
CA LEU A 242 -5.72 12.10 -3.38
C LEU A 242 -4.53 11.16 -3.19
N GLN A 243 -3.33 11.73 -3.13
CA GLN A 243 -2.13 11.02 -2.72
C GLN A 243 -1.70 11.49 -1.35
N PHE A 244 -1.22 10.59 -0.50
CA PHE A 244 -0.74 10.92 0.83
C PHE A 244 0.14 9.83 1.43
N LYS A 245 0.88 10.19 2.47
CA LYS A 245 1.72 9.31 3.27
C LYS A 245 1.36 9.41 4.74
N ILE A 246 1.37 8.27 5.43
CA ILE A 246 1.25 8.18 6.88
C ILE A 246 2.43 7.35 7.38
N GLN A 247 3.22 7.94 8.28
CA GLN A 247 4.30 7.22 8.94
C GLN A 247 3.79 6.54 10.21
N GLN A 248 4.42 5.42 10.56
CA GLN A 248 4.15 4.68 11.80
C GLN A 248 2.71 4.15 11.94
N LEU A 249 2.06 3.83 10.82
CA LEU A 249 0.74 3.20 10.77
C LEU A 249 0.80 2.05 9.78
N ALA A 250 0.28 0.88 10.16
CA ALA A 250 -0.13 -0.16 9.21
C ALA A 250 -1.66 -0.21 9.29
N ILE A 251 -2.32 0.10 8.18
CA ILE A 251 -3.78 0.27 8.13
C ILE A 251 -4.49 -1.08 8.18
N SER A 252 -3.81 -2.16 7.78
CA SER A 252 -4.29 -3.52 7.99
C SER A 252 -4.35 -3.95 9.46
N GLU A 253 -3.68 -3.23 10.37
CA GLU A 253 -3.47 -3.64 11.76
C GLU A 253 -2.87 -5.06 11.93
N ALA A 254 -2.25 -5.61 10.86
CA ALA A 254 -1.84 -7.01 10.84
C ALA A 254 -0.69 -7.32 11.83
N TYR A 255 0.05 -6.33 12.31
CA TYR A 255 1.31 -6.52 13.04
C TYR A 255 1.36 -5.81 14.41
N GLU A 256 1.95 -6.46 15.43
CA GLU A 256 2.22 -5.82 16.73
C GLU A 256 3.65 -5.32 16.86
N LYS A 257 3.79 -4.16 17.50
CA LYS A 257 5.04 -3.47 17.82
C LYS A 257 6.10 -4.40 18.44
N LYS A 258 7.24 -4.51 17.76
CA LYS A 258 8.57 -4.32 18.38
C LYS A 258 9.46 -3.51 17.44
N GLN A 259 9.44 -2.21 17.69
CA GLN A 259 10.41 -1.18 17.29
C GLN A 259 10.83 -1.20 15.81
N LYS A 260 10.26 -0.30 14.98
CA LYS A 260 10.79 0.13 13.67
C LYS A 260 9.96 1.18 12.94
N ASN A 261 10.56 1.77 11.92
CA ASN A 261 9.98 2.83 11.10
C ASN A 261 8.94 2.22 10.14
N TYR A 262 7.82 2.91 9.94
CA TYR A 262 6.79 2.47 8.99
C TYR A 262 6.53 3.62 8.02
N THR A 263 6.36 3.30 6.74
CA THR A 263 6.04 4.26 5.68
C THR A 263 4.95 3.67 4.79
N VAL A 264 3.79 4.30 4.73
CA VAL A 264 2.67 3.95 3.84
C VAL A 264 2.59 4.98 2.73
N HIS A 265 2.49 4.55 1.47
CA HIS A 265 2.27 5.42 0.31
C HIS A 265 0.88 5.13 -0.24
N ASN A 266 0.02 6.14 -0.48
CA ASN A 266 -1.40 5.88 -0.79
C ASN A 266 -1.89 6.67 -2.00
N ARG A 267 -2.89 6.12 -2.70
CA ARG A 267 -3.67 6.77 -3.75
C ARG A 267 -5.17 6.46 -3.56
N ILE A 268 -5.97 7.47 -3.20
CA ILE A 268 -7.43 7.34 -3.07
C ILE A 268 -8.11 8.17 -4.15
N SER A 269 -9.11 7.59 -4.82
CA SER A 269 -9.91 8.28 -5.81
C SER A 269 -11.35 8.45 -5.30
N PHE A 270 -11.88 9.66 -5.34
CA PHE A 270 -13.26 9.96 -4.99
C PHE A 270 -14.05 10.13 -6.29
N GLN A 271 -14.99 9.22 -6.56
CA GLN A 271 -15.77 9.18 -7.80
C GLN A 271 -17.27 9.29 -7.50
N GLU A 272 -18.00 9.94 -8.41
CA GLU A 272 -19.45 9.79 -8.48
C GLU A 272 -19.72 8.45 -9.17
N LEU A 273 -20.39 7.53 -8.49
CA LEU A 273 -20.87 6.29 -9.08
C LEU A 273 -22.37 6.23 -8.83
N GLU A 274 -23.16 6.37 -9.88
CA GLU A 274 -24.58 6.09 -9.82
C GLU A 274 -24.77 4.57 -9.88
N LEU A 275 -25.08 3.96 -8.74
CA LEU A 275 -25.57 2.58 -8.71
C LEU A 275 -26.97 2.60 -9.34
N GLU A 276 -27.05 2.32 -10.64
CA GLU A 276 -28.32 1.97 -11.29
C GLU A 276 -28.92 0.78 -10.52
N ARG A 277 -29.93 1.07 -9.70
CA ARG A 277 -30.74 0.05 -9.04
C ARG A 277 -31.48 -0.74 -10.12
N GLY A 278 -30.92 -1.88 -10.47
CA GLY A 278 -31.64 -3.04 -10.99
C GLY A 278 -31.89 -3.03 -12.48
N LYS A 279 -31.07 -3.81 -13.20
CA LYS A 279 -31.50 -4.72 -14.28
C LYS A 279 -30.37 -5.69 -14.61
N ALA A 280 -30.33 -6.81 -13.90
CA ALA A 280 -29.75 -8.02 -14.47
C ALA A 280 -30.66 -8.46 -15.63
N ARG A 281 -30.23 -8.21 -16.87
CA ARG A 281 -30.73 -8.97 -18.02
C ARG A 281 -29.60 -9.86 -18.49
N HIS A 282 -29.78 -11.16 -18.26
CA HIS A 282 -29.09 -12.18 -19.04
C HIS A 282 -29.42 -11.95 -20.51
N LEU A 283 -28.40 -11.89 -21.34
CA LEU A 283 -28.52 -12.27 -22.74
C LEU A 283 -27.46 -13.34 -22.99
N ILE A 284 -27.98 -14.48 -23.43
CA ILE A 284 -27.28 -15.60 -24.05
C ILE A 284 -26.56 -15.07 -25.29
#